data_AF-A0A2W6NGB3-F1
#
_entry.id   AF-A0A2W6NGB3-F1
#
_cell.length_a   1.000
_cell.length_b   1.000
_cell.length_c   1.000
_cell.angle_alpha   90.00
_cell.angle_beta   90.00
_cell.angle_gamma   90.00
#
_symmetry.space_group_name_H-M   'P 1'
#
loop_
_entity.id
_entity.type
_entity.pdbx_description
1 polymer ?
#
loop_
_entity_poly.entity_id
_entity_poly.type
_entity_poly.pdbx_seq_one_letter_code
_entity_poly.pdbx_strand_id
1 'polypeptide(L)' 'MALSSYYKVNDYSDFRKTPSPTGVNIGSHVYGDIVYGGTESVNVEGMTYLYVYSYKYQAWGWVQNYF' A
#
# COMPACT_ATOMS: atom_id res chain seq x y z
N MET A 1 1.64 5.59 -18.64
CA MET A 1 0.52 6.33 -18.02
C MET A 1 0.35 5.76 -16.62
N ALA A 2 0.73 6.52 -15.58
CA ALA A 2 0.62 6.04 -14.21
C ALA A 2 -0.84 6.18 -13.76
N LEU A 3 -1.47 5.07 -13.38
CA LEU A 3 -2.85 5.03 -12.88
C LEU A 3 -2.87 5.53 -11.42
N SER A 4 -2.94 6.85 -11.21
CA SER A 4 -3.40 7.37 -9.91
C SER A 4 -4.90 7.13 -9.83
N SER A 5 -5.28 6.03 -9.22
CA SER A 5 -6.68 5.61 -9.13
C SER A 5 -7.03 5.28 -7.68
N TYR A 6 -8.29 5.55 -7.33
CA TYR A 6 -8.89 4.94 -6.15
C TYR A 6 -9.03 3.46 -6.40
N TYR A 7 -8.52 2.63 -5.50
CA TYR A 7 -8.73 1.19 -5.59
C TYR A 7 -9.08 0.60 -4.24
N LYS A 8 -9.83 -0.50 -4.31
CA LYS A 8 -10.15 -1.31 -3.15
C LYS A 8 -9.04 -2.33 -2.96
N VAL A 9 -8.60 -2.46 -1.73
CA VAL A 9 -7.70 -3.53 -1.34
C VAL A 9 -8.43 -4.87 -1.51
N ASN A 10 -7.81 -5.82 -2.22
CA ASN A 10 -8.41 -7.10 -2.59
C ASN A 10 -8.09 -8.24 -1.62
N ASP A 11 -7.13 -8.05 -0.71
CA ASP A 11 -6.77 -9.02 0.33
C ASP A 11 -6.10 -8.29 1.51
N TYR A 12 -5.86 -8.97 2.63
CA TYR A 12 -5.12 -8.40 3.75
C TYR A 12 -3.75 -7.84 3.30
N SER A 13 -3.46 -6.60 3.64
CA SER A 13 -2.17 -5.96 3.35
C SER A 13 -1.71 -5.11 4.52
N ASP A 14 -0.45 -5.29 4.93
CA ASP A 14 0.16 -4.45 5.94
C ASP A 14 0.46 -3.06 5.37
N PHE A 15 0.10 -2.03 6.14
CA PHE A 15 0.36 -0.64 5.83
C PHE A 15 1.60 -0.18 6.59
N ARG A 16 2.65 0.21 5.86
CA ARG A 16 3.99 0.44 6.42
C ARG A 16 4.51 1.85 6.17
N LYS A 17 5.32 2.38 7.08
CA LYS A 17 6.03 3.67 6.85
C LYS A 17 7.13 3.57 5.80
N THR A 18 7.76 2.40 5.70
CA THR A 18 8.83 2.11 4.75
C THR A 18 8.48 0.87 3.93
N PRO A 19 8.88 0.80 2.65
CA PRO A 19 8.60 -0.32 1.77
C PRO A 19 9.57 -1.47 2.10
N SER A 20 9.33 -2.16 3.22
CA SER A 20 10.16 -3.26 3.70
C SER A 20 9.31 -4.28 4.45
N PRO A 21 9.62 -5.58 4.36
CA PRO A 21 8.92 -6.62 5.13
C PRO A 21 9.03 -6.41 6.64
N THR A 22 10.16 -5.84 7.07
CA THR A 22 10.47 -5.50 8.47
C THR A 22 10.25 -4.02 8.76
N GLY A 23 9.76 -3.25 7.79
CA GLY A 23 9.41 -1.84 7.95
C GLY A 23 8.32 -1.65 9.00
N VAL A 24 8.31 -0.48 9.64
CA VAL A 24 7.36 -0.16 10.72
C VAL A 24 5.93 -0.29 10.20
N ASN A 25 5.20 -1.29 10.73
CA ASN A 25 3.78 -1.47 10.48
C ASN A 25 3.01 -0.36 11.23
N ILE A 26 2.18 0.38 10.51
CA ILE A 26 1.34 1.46 11.02
C ILE A 26 -0.16 1.18 10.84
N GLY A 27 -0.53 0.00 10.38
CA GLY A 27 -1.91 -0.43 10.23
C GLY A 27 -2.04 -1.59 9.24
N SER A 28 -3.28 -2.00 9.02
CA SER A 28 -3.59 -3.07 8.09
C SER A 28 -4.86 -2.76 7.32
N HIS A 29 -4.81 -2.97 6.01
CA HIS A 29 -5.97 -2.95 5.14
C HIS A 29 -6.53 -4.36 4.99
N VAL A 30 -7.86 -4.45 4.91
CA VAL A 30 -8.56 -5.69 4.60
C VAL A 30 -9.38 -5.51 3.32
N TYR A 31 -9.96 -6.61 2.81
CA TYR A 31 -10.82 -6.58 1.64
C TYR A 31 -11.87 -5.45 1.72
N GLY A 32 -11.88 -4.60 0.70
CA GLY A 32 -12.84 -3.49 0.57
C GLY A 32 -12.37 -2.15 1.14
N ASP A 33 -11.27 -2.11 1.89
CA ASP A 33 -10.66 -0.84 2.33
C ASP A 33 -10.22 -0.01 1.09
N ILE A 34 -10.51 1.28 1.13
CA ILE A 34 -10.23 2.20 0.01
C ILE A 34 -8.91 2.91 0.24
N VAL A 35 -8.05 2.88 -0.78
CA VAL A 35 -6.79 3.63 -0.83
C VAL A 35 -6.71 4.46 -2.11
N TYR A 36 -5.92 5.53 -2.06
CA TYR A 36 -5.62 6.38 -3.22
C TYR A 36 -4.12 6.38 -3.49
N GLY A 37 -3.70 6.19 -4.73
CA GLY A 37 -2.29 6.24 -5.11
C GLY A 37 -1.90 5.09 -6.02
N GLY A 38 -0.72 4.52 -5.81
CA GLY A 38 -0.18 3.44 -6.62
C GLY A 38 0.58 3.88 -7.87
N THR A 39 0.88 5.18 -8.01
CA THR A 39 1.75 5.69 -9.09
C THR A 39 3.23 5.53 -8.79
N GLU A 40 3.60 5.53 -7.50
CA GLU A 40 4.95 5.26 -7.06
C GLU A 40 5.01 3.82 -6.57
N SER A 41 5.94 3.07 -7.16
CA SER A 41 6.22 1.70 -6.79
C SER A 41 7.71 1.48 -6.61
N VAL A 42 8.06 0.63 -5.67
CA VAL A 42 9.44 0.19 -5.46
C VAL A 42 9.48 -1.33 -5.31
N ASN A 43 10.57 -1.94 -5.78
CA ASN A 43 10.84 -3.35 -5.54
C ASN A 43 11.89 -3.46 -4.43
N VAL A 44 11.55 -4.15 -3.35
CA VAL A 44 12.43 -4.40 -2.21
C VAL A 44 12.40 -5.89 -1.91
N GLU A 45 13.55 -6.54 -2.03
CA GLU A 45 13.70 -7.99 -1.76
C GLU A 45 12.74 -8.86 -2.58
N GLY A 46 12.46 -8.47 -3.83
CA GLY A 46 11.53 -9.18 -4.72
C GLY A 46 10.05 -8.87 -4.49
N MET A 47 9.70 -8.09 -3.46
CA MET A 47 8.34 -7.63 -3.20
C MET A 47 8.11 -6.24 -3.78
N THR A 48 6.98 -6.06 -4.46
CA THR A 48 6.57 -4.74 -4.97
C THR A 48 5.73 -4.03 -3.93
N TYR A 49 6.12 -2.82 -3.57
CA TYR A 49 5.38 -1.93 -2.68
C TYR A 49 4.80 -0.77 -3.49
N LEU A 50 3.57 -0.39 -3.17
CA LEU A 50 2.91 0.79 -3.73
C LEU A 50 2.76 1.86 -2.65
N TYR A 51 3.09 3.10 -3.00
CA TYR A 51 2.83 4.24 -2.13
C TYR A 51 1.38 4.70 -2.27
N VAL A 52 0.67 4.72 -1.15
CA VAL A 52 -0.76 5.02 -1.09
C VAL A 52 -1.13 5.89 0.11
N TYR A 53 -2.20 6.65 -0.07
CA TYR A 53 -2.94 7.31 0.97
C TYR A 53 -4.06 6.40 1.46
N SER A 54 -4.06 6.12 2.77
CA SER A 54 -5.11 5.39 3.45
C SER A 54 -6.17 6.35 3.99
N TYR A 55 -7.42 6.23 3.53
CA TYR A 55 -8.53 6.99 4.12
C TYR A 55 -8.88 6.53 5.54
N LYS A 56 -8.63 5.25 5.84
CA LYS A 56 -8.87 4.64 7.16
C LYS A 56 -7.92 5.19 8.23
N TYR A 57 -6.66 5.43 7.87
CA TYR A 57 -5.62 5.90 8.80
C TYR A 57 -5.25 7.38 8.60
N GLN A 58 -5.86 8.03 7.61
CA GLN A 58 -5.59 9.42 7.22
C GLN A 58 -4.10 9.72 7.02
N ALA A 59 -3.36 8.77 6.46
CA ALA A 59 -1.91 8.84 6.33
C ALA A 59 -1.42 8.23 5.02
N TRP A 60 -0.23 8.65 4.59
CA TRP A 60 0.50 8.04 3.49
C TRP A 60 1.43 6.94 3.99
N GLY A 61 1.60 5.89 3.18
CA GLY A 61 2.47 4.77 3.48
C GLY A 61 2.52 3.77 2.34
N TRP A 62 3.12 2.62 2.60
CA TRP A 62 3.40 1.59 1.63
C TRP A 62 2.53 0.37 1.90
N VAL A 63 1.93 -0.16 0.84
CA VAL A 63 1.22 -1.45 0.86
C VAL A 63 1.94 -2.41 -0.05
N GLN A 64 2.06 -3.67 0.38
CA GLN A 64 2.61 -4.71 -0.49
C GLN A 64 1.57 -5.06 -1.56
N ASN A 65 2.01 -5.07 -2.80
CA ASN A 65 1.19 -5.46 -3.94
C ASN A 65 1.51 -6.92 -4.32
N TYR A 66 0.53 -7.79 -4.12
CA TYR A 66 0.53 -9.17 -4.57
C TYR A 66 -0.08 -9.20 -5.98
N PHE A 67 0.73 -8.94 -7.01
CA PHE A 67 0.34 -9.20 -8.40
C PHE A 67 0.36 -10.70 -8.70
#